data_AF-A0A8T3KXN7-F1
#
_entry.id   AF-A0A8T3KXN7-F1
#
_cell.length_a   1.000
_cell.length_b   1.000
_cell.length_c   1.000
_cell.angle_alpha   90.00
_cell.angle_beta   90.00
_cell.angle_gamma   90.00
#
_symmetry.space_group_name_H-M   'P 1'
#
loop_
_entity.id
_entity.type
_entity.pdbx_description
1 polymer ?
#
loop_
_entity_poly.entity_id
_entity_poly.type
_entity_poly.pdbx_seq_one_letter_code
_entity_poly.pdbx_strand_id
1 'polypeptide(L)'
;MGWFDNRQQQARITELEGKKRRLQEQVETLQEDLALKEQELEKLGSEHDREAQLDELMGFQNENMKNSLSDIQTNLADSVSAAKHTLECIDTIGTDFNRLSDHIKEITRDLDGLSNLSNQSGQSVDSMSTRATEIGSILALIKGIAEQTNLLALNAAIEAARAGEYGRGFAVVADEVRGLADKTQSAIIETNDVIQAMQENVNSVTSSSSQLIEQIQRVSQATLGFQSNLNEMNSQVKGYFGDISHMSDSVFMSLAKLDHVLWKVNTYLSVNKGEPAFQFVDHHNCRLGKWYYEGEGKEFFSGSRHYSALEHPHSVVHEGTKDVFDLLQQSKRDYPALMQALQIMEESSSQVFMNLDRIRKDNQKPQKK
;
A
#
# COMPACT_ATOMS: atom_id res chain seq x y z
N MET A 1 -101.04 -66.93 41.90
CA MET A 1 -100.46 -65.61 41.58
C MET A 1 -99.10 -65.78 40.88
N GLY A 2 -99.05 -66.21 39.60
CA GLY A 2 -97.76 -66.49 38.94
C GLY A 2 -97.71 -66.38 37.41
N TRP A 3 -98.80 -65.96 36.75
CA TRP A 3 -98.89 -65.93 35.28
C TRP A 3 -98.79 -64.52 34.66
N PHE A 4 -99.16 -63.47 35.40
CA PHE A 4 -99.00 -62.08 34.94
C PHE A 4 -97.56 -61.55 35.07
N ASP A 5 -96.79 -62.09 36.02
CA ASP A 5 -95.38 -61.76 36.27
C ASP A 5 -94.47 -62.25 35.12
N ASN A 6 -94.81 -63.39 34.50
CA ASN A 6 -94.00 -64.03 33.46
C ASN A 6 -94.01 -63.27 32.11
N ARG A 7 -95.15 -62.73 31.65
CA ARG A 7 -95.21 -61.94 30.40
C ARG A 7 -94.49 -60.59 30.53
N GLN A 8 -94.56 -59.96 31.70
CA GLN A 8 -93.88 -58.70 31.97
C GLN A 8 -92.36 -58.90 32.07
N GLN A 9 -91.93 -60.04 32.64
CA GLN A 9 -90.53 -60.48 32.62
C GLN A 9 -90.04 -60.80 31.20
N GLN A 10 -90.82 -61.51 30.38
CA GLN A 10 -90.43 -61.85 29.01
C GLN A 10 -90.29 -60.62 28.10
N ALA A 11 -91.22 -59.66 28.19
CA ALA A 11 -91.13 -58.40 27.47
C ALA A 11 -89.89 -57.58 27.89
N ARG A 12 -89.56 -57.60 29.18
CA ARG A 12 -88.36 -56.94 29.73
C ARG A 12 -87.06 -57.65 29.28
N ILE A 13 -87.06 -58.97 29.16
CA ILE A 13 -85.93 -59.73 28.60
C ILE A 13 -85.70 -59.35 27.14
N THR A 14 -86.74 -59.33 26.30
CA THR A 14 -86.60 -58.92 24.89
C THR A 14 -86.17 -57.46 24.73
N GLU A 15 -86.65 -56.54 25.59
CA GLU A 15 -86.19 -55.15 25.60
C GLU A 15 -84.69 -55.06 25.99
N LEU A 16 -84.27 -55.82 27.01
CA LEU A 16 -82.88 -55.87 27.45
C LEU A 16 -81.96 -56.52 26.41
N GLU A 17 -82.42 -57.55 25.69
CA GLU A 17 -81.69 -58.17 24.58
C GLU A 17 -81.55 -57.21 23.39
N GLY A 18 -82.61 -56.46 23.06
CA GLY A 18 -82.56 -55.43 22.03
C GLY A 18 -81.69 -54.21 22.41
N LYS A 19 -81.60 -53.88 23.70
CA LYS A 19 -80.64 -52.89 24.21
C LYS A 19 -79.21 -53.43 24.20
N LYS A 20 -79.01 -54.69 24.60
CA LYS A 20 -77.71 -55.37 24.57
C LYS A 20 -77.16 -55.42 23.15
N ARG A 21 -77.98 -55.78 22.15
CA ARG A 21 -77.56 -55.80 20.75
C ARG A 21 -77.16 -54.41 20.25
N ARG A 22 -77.97 -53.38 20.55
CA ARG A 22 -77.63 -51.99 20.21
C ARG A 22 -76.35 -51.51 20.88
N LEU A 23 -76.13 -51.86 22.14
CA LEU A 23 -74.89 -51.54 22.85
C LEU A 23 -73.69 -52.30 22.24
N GLN A 24 -73.87 -53.55 21.81
CA GLN A 24 -72.82 -54.31 21.12
C GLN A 24 -72.45 -53.68 19.77
N GLU A 25 -73.44 -53.31 18.96
CA GLU A 25 -73.22 -52.57 17.71
C GLU A 25 -72.50 -51.24 17.96
N GLN A 26 -72.89 -50.48 19.00
CA GLN A 26 -72.21 -49.24 19.38
C GLN A 26 -70.77 -49.45 19.85
N VAL A 27 -70.50 -50.52 20.62
CA VAL A 27 -69.14 -50.86 21.06
C VAL A 27 -68.27 -51.22 19.86
N GLU A 28 -68.80 -51.98 18.90
CA GLU A 28 -68.07 -52.36 17.69
C GLU A 28 -67.73 -51.13 16.82
N THR A 29 -68.69 -50.22 16.61
CA THR A 29 -68.43 -48.94 15.91
C THR A 29 -67.39 -48.08 16.65
N LEU A 30 -67.49 -47.97 17.98
CA LEU A 30 -66.52 -47.20 18.77
C LEU A 30 -65.12 -47.82 18.75
N GLN A 31 -65.01 -49.14 18.64
CA GLN A 31 -63.73 -49.84 18.50
C GLN A 31 -63.09 -49.58 17.13
N GLU A 32 -63.89 -49.55 16.06
CA GLU A 32 -63.41 -49.17 14.72
C GLU A 32 -62.95 -47.70 14.68
N ASP A 33 -63.72 -46.77 15.23
CA ASP A 33 -63.35 -45.36 15.34
C ASP A 33 -62.08 -45.15 16.17
N LEU A 34 -61.93 -45.90 17.27
CA LEU A 34 -60.73 -45.85 18.11
C LEU A 34 -59.50 -46.33 17.35
N ALA A 35 -59.59 -47.45 16.63
CA ALA A 35 -58.48 -47.97 15.82
C ALA A 35 -58.06 -46.99 14.72
N LEU A 36 -59.02 -46.30 14.08
CA LEU A 36 -58.73 -45.25 13.09
C LEU A 36 -58.02 -44.05 13.75
N LYS A 37 -58.45 -43.64 14.94
CA LYS A 37 -57.82 -42.53 15.68
C LYS A 37 -56.42 -42.87 16.19
N GLU A 38 -56.19 -44.09 16.63
CA GLU A 38 -54.86 -44.58 17.01
C GLU A 38 -53.90 -44.55 15.81
N GLN A 39 -54.35 -44.98 14.63
CA GLN A 39 -53.55 -44.92 13.40
C GLN A 39 -53.25 -43.47 12.96
N GLU A 40 -54.22 -42.56 13.11
CA GLU A 40 -54.02 -41.13 12.82
C GLU A 40 -53.01 -40.49 13.79
N LEU A 41 -53.09 -40.83 15.08
CA LEU A 41 -52.13 -40.40 16.11
C LEU A 41 -50.72 -40.94 15.84
N GLU A 42 -50.58 -42.19 15.44
CA GLU A 42 -49.27 -42.79 15.11
C GLU A 42 -48.64 -42.08 13.90
N LYS A 43 -49.43 -41.77 12.87
CA LYS A 43 -48.97 -40.98 11.71
C LYS A 43 -48.56 -39.57 12.13
N LEU A 44 -49.39 -38.86 12.88
CA LEU A 44 -49.09 -37.52 13.40
C LEU A 44 -47.82 -37.50 14.26
N GLY A 45 -47.62 -38.51 15.11
CA GLY A 45 -46.39 -38.68 15.89
C GLY A 45 -45.16 -38.85 15.00
N SER A 46 -45.25 -39.70 13.97
CA SER A 46 -44.14 -39.91 13.03
C SER A 46 -43.81 -38.66 12.18
N GLU A 47 -44.83 -37.87 11.83
CA GLU A 47 -44.64 -36.60 11.12
C GLU A 47 -44.00 -35.55 12.02
N HIS A 48 -44.44 -35.46 13.28
CA HIS A 48 -43.85 -34.57 14.28
C HIS A 48 -42.38 -34.90 14.55
N ASP A 49 -42.04 -36.18 14.73
CA ASP A 49 -40.65 -36.62 14.92
C ASP A 49 -39.78 -36.28 13.72
N ARG A 50 -40.32 -36.46 12.50
CA ARG A 50 -39.61 -36.10 11.26
C ARG A 50 -39.39 -34.59 11.14
N GLU A 51 -40.37 -33.77 11.51
CA GLU A 51 -40.23 -32.31 11.53
C GLU A 51 -39.19 -31.85 12.55
N ALA A 52 -39.19 -32.42 13.75
CA ALA A 52 -38.19 -32.12 14.78
C ALA A 52 -36.77 -32.47 14.34
N GLN A 53 -36.58 -33.63 13.71
CA GLN A 53 -35.27 -34.05 13.16
C GLN A 53 -34.79 -33.12 12.04
N LEU A 54 -35.70 -32.67 11.17
CA LEU A 54 -35.36 -31.73 10.10
C LEU A 54 -34.97 -30.35 10.66
N ASP A 55 -35.68 -29.87 11.69
CA ASP A 55 -35.35 -28.60 12.33
C ASP A 55 -33.99 -28.65 13.06
N GLU A 56 -33.70 -29.76 13.76
CA GLU A 56 -32.39 -30.00 14.38
C GLU A 56 -31.26 -29.99 13.34
N LEU A 57 -31.45 -30.68 12.20
CA LEU A 57 -30.47 -30.71 11.11
C LEU A 57 -30.25 -29.33 10.49
N MET A 58 -31.33 -28.58 10.23
CA MET A 58 -31.24 -27.22 9.69
C MET A 58 -30.56 -26.27 10.68
N GLY A 59 -30.88 -26.37 11.97
CA GLY A 59 -30.22 -25.61 13.04
C GLY A 59 -28.72 -25.91 13.10
N PHE A 60 -28.34 -27.19 13.09
CA PHE A 60 -26.94 -27.63 13.08
C PHE A 60 -26.18 -27.11 11.85
N GLN A 61 -26.77 -27.22 10.66
CA GLN A 61 -26.16 -26.72 9.42
C GLN A 61 -25.96 -25.20 9.48
N ASN A 62 -26.98 -24.45 9.90
CA ASN A 62 -26.92 -22.99 9.96
C ASN A 62 -25.91 -22.48 10.99
N GLU A 63 -25.81 -23.09 12.18
CA GLU A 63 -24.80 -22.73 13.17
C GLU A 63 -23.38 -23.02 12.68
N ASN A 64 -23.15 -24.17 12.02
CA ASN A 64 -21.84 -24.46 11.43
C ASN A 64 -21.48 -23.49 10.29
N MET A 65 -22.46 -23.18 9.42
CA MET A 65 -22.27 -22.18 8.37
C MET A 65 -21.93 -20.81 8.97
N LYS A 66 -22.64 -20.38 10.01
CA LYS A 66 -22.35 -19.14 10.72
C LYS A 66 -20.91 -19.11 11.24
N ASN A 67 -20.45 -20.17 11.90
CA ASN A 67 -19.10 -20.24 12.44
C ASN A 67 -18.05 -20.15 11.34
N SER A 68 -18.16 -20.97 10.28
CA SER A 68 -17.20 -20.93 9.17
C SER A 68 -17.21 -19.59 8.43
N LEU A 69 -18.37 -18.95 8.24
CA LEU A 69 -18.48 -17.65 7.60
C LEU A 69 -17.91 -16.53 8.49
N SER A 70 -18.04 -16.64 9.82
CA SER A 70 -17.43 -15.71 10.78
C SER A 70 -15.89 -15.75 10.74
N ASP A 71 -15.31 -16.93 10.57
CA ASP A 71 -13.86 -17.07 10.40
C ASP A 71 -13.38 -16.40 9.11
N ILE A 72 -14.11 -16.61 8.00
CA ILE A 72 -13.82 -15.95 6.72
C ILE A 72 -13.99 -14.43 6.85
N GLN A 73 -15.00 -13.95 7.58
CA GLN A 73 -15.24 -12.53 7.82
C GLN A 73 -14.07 -11.88 8.55
N THR A 74 -13.52 -12.56 9.57
CA THR A 74 -12.35 -12.09 10.30
C THR A 74 -11.13 -11.99 9.38
N ASN A 75 -10.83 -13.04 8.61
CA ASN A 75 -9.70 -13.05 7.68
C ASN A 75 -9.81 -11.97 6.59
N LEU A 76 -11.02 -11.71 6.08
CA LEU A 76 -11.24 -10.64 5.10
C LEU A 76 -11.10 -9.25 5.74
N ALA A 77 -11.58 -9.06 6.97
CA ALA A 77 -11.40 -7.80 7.69
C ALA A 77 -9.90 -7.49 7.94
N ASP A 78 -9.12 -8.50 8.33
CA ASP A 78 -7.67 -8.39 8.47
C ASP A 78 -7.00 -8.05 7.13
N SER A 79 -7.48 -8.64 6.03
CA SER A 79 -6.98 -8.36 4.68
C SER A 79 -7.25 -6.91 4.25
N VAL A 80 -8.42 -6.33 4.57
CA VAL A 80 -8.71 -4.90 4.32
C VAL A 80 -7.77 -4.01 5.14
N SER A 81 -7.55 -4.35 6.41
CA SER A 81 -6.64 -3.60 7.28
C SER A 81 -5.19 -3.63 6.76
N ALA A 82 -4.72 -4.80 6.33
CA ALA A 82 -3.38 -4.97 5.74
C ALA A 82 -3.23 -4.20 4.42
N ALA A 83 -4.26 -4.18 3.58
CA ALA A 83 -4.26 -3.40 2.34
C ALA A 83 -4.14 -1.90 2.64
N LYS A 84 -4.91 -1.39 3.61
CA LYS A 84 -4.84 0.02 4.04
C LYS A 84 -3.44 0.40 4.54
N HIS A 85 -2.85 -0.42 5.42
CA HIS A 85 -1.48 -0.20 5.90
C HIS A 85 -0.46 -0.18 4.74
N THR A 86 -0.66 -1.01 3.72
CA THR A 86 0.24 -1.03 2.57
C THR A 86 0.07 0.22 1.69
N LEU A 87 -1.14 0.76 1.56
CA LEU A 87 -1.38 2.04 0.88
C LEU A 87 -0.69 3.21 1.60
N GLU A 88 -0.73 3.25 2.95
CA GLU A 88 -0.02 4.26 3.75
C GLU A 88 1.51 4.17 3.57
N CYS A 89 2.04 2.94 3.50
CA CYS A 89 3.45 2.68 3.21
C CYS A 89 3.84 3.18 1.80
N ILE A 90 2.99 2.94 0.80
CA ILE A 90 3.21 3.41 -0.57
C ILE A 90 3.25 4.94 -0.65
N ASP A 91 2.35 5.63 0.07
CA ASP A 91 2.36 7.10 0.11
C ASP A 91 3.68 7.62 0.70
N THR A 92 4.13 7.02 1.80
CA THR A 92 5.43 7.33 2.43
C THR A 92 6.58 7.14 1.44
N ILE A 93 6.63 6.00 0.73
CA ILE A 93 7.63 5.72 -0.30
C ILE A 93 7.58 6.78 -1.43
N GLY A 94 6.38 7.20 -1.83
CA GLY A 94 6.20 8.28 -2.81
C GLY A 94 6.83 9.60 -2.36
N THR A 95 6.68 9.96 -1.09
CA THR A 95 7.34 11.16 -0.54
C THR A 95 8.87 11.03 -0.50
N ASP A 96 9.40 9.84 -0.17
CA ASP A 96 10.84 9.57 -0.15
C ASP A 96 11.45 9.66 -1.55
N PHE A 97 10.76 9.20 -2.59
CA PHE A 97 11.21 9.38 -3.97
C PHE A 97 11.32 10.85 -4.38
N ASN A 98 10.38 11.70 -3.95
CA ASN A 98 10.47 13.13 -4.23
C ASN A 98 11.71 13.75 -3.57
N ARG A 99 11.98 13.39 -2.31
CA ARG A 99 13.19 13.84 -1.58
C ARG A 99 14.48 13.37 -2.26
N LEU A 100 14.52 12.11 -2.67
CA LEU A 100 15.67 11.56 -3.40
C LEU A 100 15.88 12.26 -4.74
N SER A 101 14.80 12.57 -5.47
CA SER A 101 14.91 13.32 -6.72
C SER A 101 15.47 14.72 -6.50
N ASP A 102 15.14 15.38 -5.40
CA ASP A 102 15.69 16.70 -5.08
C ASP A 102 17.17 16.61 -4.70
N HIS A 103 17.59 15.61 -3.93
CA HIS A 103 19.01 15.37 -3.66
C HIS A 103 19.83 15.08 -4.93
N ILE A 104 19.25 14.37 -5.90
CA ILE A 104 19.93 14.14 -7.20
C ILE A 104 20.14 15.46 -7.95
N LYS A 105 19.16 16.37 -7.93
CA LYS A 105 19.29 17.70 -8.54
C LYS A 105 20.39 18.51 -7.84
N GLU A 106 20.46 18.44 -6.51
CA GLU A 106 21.52 19.09 -5.72
C GLU A 106 22.90 18.54 -6.10
N ILE A 107 23.07 17.22 -6.13
CA ILE A 107 24.32 16.56 -6.55
C ILE A 107 24.71 16.99 -7.96
N THR A 108 23.76 17.03 -8.90
CA THR A 108 24.02 17.46 -10.29
C THR A 108 24.54 18.90 -10.31
N ARG A 109 23.92 19.81 -9.55
CA ARG A 109 24.35 21.20 -9.44
C ARG A 109 25.75 21.33 -8.83
N ASP A 110 26.06 20.52 -7.83
CA ASP A 110 27.38 20.52 -7.18
C ASP A 110 28.46 19.99 -8.12
N LEU A 111 28.17 18.98 -8.95
CA LEU A 111 29.08 18.50 -9.98
C LEU A 111 29.35 19.56 -11.05
N ASP A 112 28.33 20.29 -11.48
CA ASP A 112 28.50 21.42 -12.41
C ASP A 112 29.38 22.52 -11.77
N GLY A 113 29.18 22.79 -10.48
CA GLY A 113 30.01 23.71 -9.70
C GLY A 113 31.48 23.27 -9.63
N LEU A 114 31.73 21.99 -9.35
CA LEU A 114 33.07 21.40 -9.32
C LEU A 114 33.75 21.45 -10.69
N SER A 115 33.01 21.20 -11.77
CA SER A 115 33.53 21.29 -13.14
C SER A 115 34.00 22.71 -13.45
N ASN A 116 33.20 23.72 -13.09
CA ASN A 116 33.55 25.13 -13.26
C ASN A 116 34.79 25.52 -12.44
N LEU A 117 34.87 25.09 -11.17
CA LEU A 117 36.02 25.37 -10.31
C LEU A 117 37.31 24.72 -10.83
N SER A 118 37.22 23.50 -11.35
CA SER A 118 38.35 22.80 -11.98
C SER A 118 38.84 23.51 -13.25
N ASN A 119 37.91 23.99 -14.10
CA ASN A 119 38.27 24.79 -15.28
C ASN A 119 38.96 26.12 -14.91
N GLN A 120 38.46 26.83 -13.89
CA GLN A 120 39.10 28.05 -13.39
C GLN A 120 40.50 27.78 -12.80
N SER A 121 40.66 26.65 -12.12
CA SER A 121 41.95 26.21 -11.58
C SER A 121 42.93 25.91 -12.72
N GLY A 122 42.49 25.23 -13.78
CA GLY A 122 43.27 25.01 -15.00
C GLY A 122 43.79 26.31 -15.61
N GLN A 123 42.91 27.30 -15.80
CA GLN A 123 43.31 28.62 -16.32
C GLN A 123 44.34 29.34 -15.44
N SER A 124 44.20 29.24 -14.12
CA SER A 124 45.13 29.85 -13.17
C SER A 124 46.51 29.18 -13.24
N VAL A 125 46.54 27.86 -13.37
CA VAL A 125 47.77 27.06 -13.53
C VAL A 125 48.46 27.36 -14.86
N ASP A 126 47.70 27.51 -15.95
CA ASP A 126 48.24 27.92 -17.26
C ASP A 126 48.89 29.32 -17.20
N SER A 127 48.26 30.26 -16.50
CA SER A 127 48.85 31.58 -16.26
C SER A 127 50.13 31.49 -15.41
N MET A 128 50.14 30.64 -14.39
CA MET A 128 51.31 30.41 -13.54
C MET A 128 52.47 29.78 -14.34
N SER A 129 52.18 28.82 -15.21
CA SER A 129 53.14 28.20 -16.14
C SER A 129 53.76 29.24 -17.07
N THR A 130 52.95 30.10 -17.66
CA THR A 130 53.40 31.18 -18.56
C THR A 130 54.35 32.13 -17.82
N ARG A 131 53.99 32.55 -16.61
CA ARG A 131 54.84 33.43 -15.78
C ARG A 131 56.15 32.77 -15.37
N ALA A 132 56.14 31.47 -15.05
CA ALA A 132 57.37 30.74 -14.73
C ALA A 132 58.33 30.71 -15.93
N THR A 133 57.81 30.49 -17.15
CA THR A 133 58.59 30.53 -18.39
C THR A 133 59.14 31.92 -18.69
N GLU A 134 58.36 32.98 -18.46
CA GLU A 134 58.83 34.37 -18.59
C GLU A 134 59.98 34.66 -17.61
N ILE A 135 59.84 34.26 -16.34
CA ILE A 135 60.91 34.44 -15.34
C ILE A 135 62.16 33.66 -15.73
N GLY A 136 62.03 32.41 -16.18
CA GLY A 136 63.17 31.63 -16.66
C GLY A 136 63.92 32.32 -17.81
N SER A 137 63.19 32.96 -18.72
CA SER A 137 63.76 33.75 -19.82
C SER A 137 64.53 34.99 -19.33
N ILE A 138 63.99 35.67 -18.32
CA ILE A 138 64.64 36.82 -17.67
C ILE A 138 65.91 36.37 -16.93
N LEU A 139 65.86 35.25 -16.19
CA LEU A 139 67.02 34.71 -15.48
C LEU A 139 68.14 34.31 -16.44
N ALA A 140 67.82 33.74 -17.60
CA ALA A 140 68.79 33.44 -18.64
C ALA A 140 69.50 34.70 -19.16
N LEU A 141 68.75 35.80 -19.35
CA LEU A 141 69.32 37.09 -19.73
C LEU A 141 70.25 37.65 -18.64
N ILE A 142 69.81 37.65 -17.38
CA ILE A 142 70.62 38.16 -16.25
C ILE A 142 71.89 37.31 -16.10
N LYS A 143 71.81 35.99 -16.31
CA LYS A 143 72.98 35.11 -16.28
C LYS A 143 74.01 35.53 -17.33
N GLY A 144 73.57 35.81 -18.55
CA GLY A 144 74.43 36.32 -19.61
C GLY A 144 75.07 37.68 -19.25
N ILE A 145 74.31 38.58 -18.61
CA ILE A 145 74.83 39.87 -18.13
C ILE A 145 75.88 39.66 -17.03
N ALA A 146 75.63 38.77 -16.08
CA ALA A 146 76.57 38.46 -14.99
C ALA A 146 77.86 37.83 -15.53
N GLU A 147 77.76 36.91 -16.50
CA GLU A 147 78.93 36.33 -17.20
C GLU A 147 79.75 37.40 -17.92
N GLN A 148 79.09 38.29 -18.66
CA GLN A 148 79.75 39.41 -19.33
C GLN A 148 80.41 40.38 -18.34
N THR A 149 79.73 40.68 -17.23
CA THR A 149 80.26 41.56 -16.18
C THR A 149 81.48 40.94 -15.50
N ASN A 150 81.45 39.63 -15.26
CA ASN A 150 82.59 38.87 -14.71
C ASN A 150 83.80 38.93 -15.66
N LEU A 151 83.57 38.73 -16.97
CA LEU A 151 84.61 38.83 -17.99
C LEU A 151 85.19 40.26 -18.11
N LEU A 152 84.33 41.29 -18.05
CA LEU A 152 84.77 42.68 -18.05
C LEU A 152 85.60 43.02 -16.81
N ALA A 153 85.17 42.57 -15.63
CA ALA A 153 85.89 42.74 -14.38
C ALA A 153 87.25 42.04 -14.42
N LEU A 154 87.31 40.82 -14.97
CA LEU A 154 88.55 40.08 -15.16
C LEU A 154 89.53 40.83 -16.06
N ASN A 155 89.06 41.35 -17.20
CA ASN A 155 89.89 42.16 -18.11
C ASN A 155 90.40 43.43 -17.42
N ALA A 156 89.56 44.10 -16.63
CA ALA A 156 89.95 45.27 -15.86
C ALA A 156 90.99 44.95 -14.77
N ALA A 157 90.86 43.82 -14.09
CA ALA A 157 91.82 43.35 -13.09
C ALA A 157 93.20 43.05 -13.73
N ILE A 158 93.21 42.44 -14.91
CA ILE A 158 94.44 42.17 -15.69
C ILE A 158 95.12 43.49 -16.07
N GLU A 159 94.37 44.47 -16.59
CA GLU A 159 94.95 45.75 -17.01
C GLU A 159 95.40 46.61 -15.80
N ALA A 160 94.68 46.53 -14.68
CA ALA A 160 95.09 47.15 -13.41
C ALA A 160 96.41 46.54 -12.87
N ALA A 161 96.59 45.22 -12.97
CA ALA A 161 97.85 44.57 -12.63
C ALA A 161 98.98 45.00 -13.57
N ARG A 162 98.69 45.20 -14.86
CA ARG A 162 99.64 45.66 -15.87
C ARG A 162 100.12 47.09 -15.64
N ALA A 163 99.27 47.96 -15.08
CA ALA A 163 99.60 49.34 -14.71
C ALA A 163 100.46 49.46 -13.42
N GLY A 164 100.72 48.36 -12.72
CA GLY A 164 101.59 48.32 -11.54
C GLY A 164 101.04 49.16 -10.37
N GLU A 165 101.89 49.99 -9.76
CA GLU A 165 101.54 50.83 -8.59
C GLU A 165 100.38 51.80 -8.87
N TYR A 166 100.26 52.30 -10.11
CA TYR A 166 99.20 53.24 -10.51
C TYR A 166 97.83 52.56 -10.69
N GLY A 167 97.79 51.23 -10.82
CA GLY A 167 96.57 50.44 -11.02
C GLY A 167 95.93 49.87 -9.75
N ARG A 168 96.57 50.02 -8.57
CA ARG A 168 96.11 49.39 -7.31
C ARG A 168 94.67 49.69 -6.93
N GLY A 169 94.23 50.93 -7.07
CA GLY A 169 92.84 51.32 -6.78
C GLY A 169 91.83 50.68 -7.74
N PHE A 170 92.18 50.57 -9.02
CA PHE A 170 91.36 49.92 -10.04
C PHE A 170 91.30 48.39 -9.85
N ALA A 171 92.37 47.77 -9.38
CA ALA A 171 92.40 46.34 -9.09
C ALA A 171 91.39 45.95 -7.99
N VAL A 172 91.30 46.74 -6.91
CA VAL A 172 90.33 46.51 -5.83
C VAL A 172 88.89 46.63 -6.33
N VAL A 173 88.60 47.64 -7.16
CA VAL A 173 87.26 47.81 -7.75
C VAL A 173 86.93 46.66 -8.70
N ALA A 174 87.88 46.22 -9.52
CA ALA A 174 87.69 45.12 -10.45
C ALA A 174 87.39 43.80 -9.71
N ASP A 175 88.12 43.51 -8.61
CA ASP A 175 87.85 42.33 -7.77
C ASP A 175 86.48 42.39 -7.08
N GLU A 176 86.04 43.57 -6.62
CA GLU A 176 84.71 43.73 -6.02
C GLU A 176 83.59 43.51 -7.05
N VAL A 177 83.73 44.07 -8.27
CA VAL A 177 82.79 43.84 -9.38
C VAL A 177 82.74 42.36 -9.75
N ARG A 178 83.89 41.68 -9.77
CA ARG A 178 83.97 40.23 -10.00
C ARG A 178 83.21 39.45 -8.94
N GLY A 179 83.43 39.77 -7.67
CA GLY A 179 82.71 39.16 -6.55
C GLY A 179 81.20 39.39 -6.58
N LEU A 180 80.74 40.57 -7.03
CA LEU A 180 79.32 40.84 -7.26
C LEU A 180 78.75 39.99 -8.41
N ALA A 181 79.49 39.82 -9.51
CA ALA A 181 79.07 39.00 -10.63
C ALA A 181 78.91 37.52 -10.22
N ASP A 182 79.86 36.97 -9.46
CA ASP A 182 79.82 35.60 -8.94
C ASP A 182 78.65 35.39 -7.96
N LYS A 183 78.40 36.36 -7.05
CA LYS A 183 77.22 36.34 -6.17
C LYS A 183 75.92 36.40 -6.95
N THR A 184 75.86 37.20 -8.01
CA THR A 184 74.70 37.31 -8.90
C THR A 184 74.43 35.99 -9.61
N GLN A 185 75.46 35.33 -10.15
CA GLN A 185 75.32 34.00 -10.76
C GLN A 185 74.80 32.96 -9.77
N SER A 186 75.31 32.98 -8.53
CA SER A 186 74.89 32.04 -7.49
C SER A 186 73.40 32.23 -7.14
N ALA A 187 72.94 33.47 -6.99
CA ALA A 187 71.53 33.78 -6.76
C ALA A 187 70.62 33.38 -7.93
N ILE A 188 71.10 33.46 -9.17
CA ILE A 188 70.35 33.01 -10.36
C ILE A 188 70.17 31.50 -10.36
N ILE A 189 71.20 30.72 -9.97
CA ILE A 189 71.11 29.26 -9.86
C ILE A 189 70.03 28.89 -8.83
N GLU A 190 70.08 29.48 -7.64
CA GLU A 190 69.09 29.25 -6.59
C GLU A 190 67.66 29.65 -7.03
N THR A 191 67.52 30.75 -7.77
CA THR A 191 66.21 31.17 -8.31
C THR A 191 65.72 30.21 -9.39
N ASN A 192 66.60 29.69 -10.25
CA ASN A 192 66.24 28.68 -11.25
C ASN A 192 65.72 27.40 -10.59
N ASP A 193 66.33 26.95 -9.50
CA ASP A 193 65.86 25.77 -8.76
C ASP A 193 64.43 25.97 -8.25
N VAL A 194 64.10 27.19 -7.75
CA VAL A 194 62.75 27.56 -7.33
C VAL A 194 61.77 27.55 -8.51
N ILE A 195 62.17 28.08 -9.67
CA ILE A 195 61.33 28.09 -10.88
C ILE A 195 61.09 26.67 -11.40
N GLN A 196 62.10 25.81 -11.37
CA GLN A 196 61.95 24.41 -11.75
C GLN A 196 60.96 23.70 -10.83
N ALA A 197 61.10 23.85 -9.52
CA ALA A 197 60.16 23.30 -8.55
C ALA A 197 58.72 23.84 -8.75
N MET A 198 58.58 25.12 -9.10
CA MET A 198 57.30 25.73 -9.44
C MET A 198 56.68 25.09 -10.69
N GLN A 199 57.49 24.79 -11.71
CA GLN A 199 57.03 24.18 -12.96
C GLN A 199 56.66 22.70 -12.76
N GLU A 200 57.36 21.97 -11.91
CA GLU A 200 56.99 20.62 -11.48
C GLU A 200 55.65 20.62 -10.73
N ASN A 201 55.43 21.58 -9.83
CA ASN A 201 54.15 21.76 -9.13
C ASN A 201 53.00 22.08 -10.09
N VAL A 202 53.22 22.97 -11.08
CA VAL A 202 52.26 23.26 -12.15
C VAL A 202 51.83 21.98 -12.87
N ASN A 203 52.80 21.16 -13.31
CA ASN A 203 52.51 19.92 -14.02
C ASN A 203 51.73 18.93 -13.17
N SER A 204 52.07 18.83 -11.88
CA SER A 204 51.34 17.99 -10.92
C SER A 204 49.87 18.43 -10.78
N VAL A 205 49.63 19.72 -10.59
CA VAL A 205 48.26 20.27 -10.47
C VAL A 205 47.46 20.09 -11.76
N THR A 206 48.06 20.30 -12.94
CA THR A 206 47.39 20.06 -14.24
C THR A 206 46.96 18.60 -14.40
N SER A 207 47.82 17.66 -14.01
CA SER A 207 47.51 16.22 -14.03
C SER A 207 46.34 15.90 -13.09
N SER A 208 46.40 16.39 -11.84
CA SER A 208 45.31 16.20 -10.86
C SER A 208 43.99 16.83 -11.31
N SER A 209 44.03 18.01 -11.93
CA SER A 209 42.84 18.67 -12.46
C SER A 209 42.20 17.85 -13.60
N SER A 210 43.01 17.30 -14.49
CA SER A 210 42.53 16.43 -15.58
C SER A 210 41.85 15.17 -15.03
N GLN A 211 42.44 14.54 -14.01
CA GLN A 211 41.85 13.39 -13.32
C GLN A 211 40.53 13.75 -12.62
N LEU A 212 40.45 14.94 -12.02
CA LEU A 212 39.24 15.43 -11.36
C LEU A 212 38.09 15.61 -12.36
N ILE A 213 38.35 16.19 -13.54
CA ILE A 213 37.33 16.34 -14.59
C ILE A 213 36.79 14.97 -15.03
N GLU A 214 37.67 13.99 -15.24
CA GLU A 214 37.27 12.63 -15.61
C GLU A 214 36.42 11.97 -14.52
N GLN A 215 36.77 12.18 -13.24
CA GLN A 215 35.96 11.72 -12.10
C GLN A 215 34.60 12.39 -12.07
N ILE A 216 34.51 13.72 -12.25
CA ILE A 216 33.25 14.46 -12.29
C ILE A 216 32.35 13.91 -13.40
N GLN A 217 32.89 13.65 -14.59
CA GLN A 217 32.13 13.07 -15.71
C GLN A 217 31.57 11.68 -15.38
N ARG A 218 32.37 10.81 -14.76
CA ARG A 218 31.91 9.47 -14.33
C ARG A 218 30.79 9.57 -13.29
N VAL A 219 30.96 10.43 -12.29
CA VAL A 219 29.93 10.63 -11.25
C VAL A 219 28.66 11.20 -11.88
N SER A 220 28.77 12.18 -12.78
CA SER A 220 27.63 12.76 -13.49
C SER A 220 26.83 11.71 -14.28
N GLN A 221 27.52 10.84 -15.02
CA GLN A 221 26.86 9.74 -15.73
C GLN A 221 26.16 8.76 -14.76
N ALA A 222 26.81 8.40 -13.65
CA ALA A 222 26.21 7.54 -12.63
C ALA A 222 24.97 8.20 -12.00
N THR A 223 25.02 9.50 -11.72
CA THR A 223 23.90 10.29 -11.19
C THR A 223 22.73 10.34 -12.17
N LEU A 224 22.97 10.51 -13.46
CA LEU A 224 21.93 10.45 -14.50
C LEU A 224 21.29 9.05 -14.60
N GLY A 225 22.10 8.00 -14.55
CA GLY A 225 21.60 6.62 -14.51
C GLY A 225 20.74 6.36 -13.27
N PHE A 226 21.18 6.85 -12.11
CA PHE A 226 20.43 6.76 -10.87
C PHE A 226 19.08 7.50 -10.94
N GLN A 227 19.04 8.70 -11.52
CA GLN A 227 17.78 9.43 -11.76
C GLN A 227 16.80 8.65 -12.64
N SER A 228 17.30 8.00 -13.69
CA SER A 228 16.47 7.17 -14.57
C SER A 228 15.85 6.01 -13.81
N ASN A 229 16.66 5.27 -13.04
CA ASN A 229 16.18 4.16 -12.21
C ASN A 229 15.16 4.64 -11.17
N LEU A 230 15.41 5.78 -10.54
CA LEU A 230 14.51 6.38 -9.57
C LEU A 230 13.14 6.73 -10.19
N ASN A 231 13.14 7.29 -11.41
CA ASN A 231 11.91 7.60 -12.14
C ASN A 231 11.12 6.33 -12.49
N GLU A 232 11.82 5.26 -12.90
CA GLU A 232 11.19 3.96 -13.18
C GLU A 232 10.58 3.35 -11.91
N MET A 233 11.32 3.34 -10.80
CA MET A 233 10.82 2.87 -9.51
C MET A 233 9.60 3.66 -9.04
N ASN A 234 9.61 4.99 -9.18
CA ASN A 234 8.46 5.83 -8.84
C ASN A 234 7.23 5.51 -9.71
N SER A 235 7.44 5.20 -11.01
CA SER A 235 6.36 4.75 -11.88
C SER A 235 5.80 3.38 -11.44
N GLN A 236 6.66 2.45 -11.04
CA GLN A 236 6.26 1.14 -10.54
C GLN A 236 5.44 1.26 -9.24
N VAL A 237 5.88 2.09 -8.30
CA VAL A 237 5.16 2.33 -7.04
C VAL A 237 3.78 2.93 -7.27
N LYS A 238 3.61 3.84 -8.24
CA LYS A 238 2.29 4.31 -8.66
C LYS A 238 1.42 3.19 -9.24
N GLY A 239 2.02 2.23 -9.94
CA GLY A 239 1.33 1.01 -10.39
C GLY A 239 0.84 0.18 -9.21
N TYR A 240 1.71 -0.09 -8.24
CA TYR A 240 1.35 -0.83 -7.02
C TYR A 240 0.25 -0.14 -6.22
N PHE A 241 0.24 1.19 -6.15
CA PHE A 241 -0.86 1.93 -5.52
C PHE A 241 -2.21 1.57 -6.16
N GLY A 242 -2.29 1.58 -7.50
CA GLY A 242 -3.49 1.21 -8.24
C GLY A 242 -3.91 -0.23 -7.98
N ASP A 243 -2.96 -1.17 -8.04
CA ASP A 243 -3.23 -2.60 -7.83
C ASP A 243 -3.75 -2.88 -6.42
N ILE A 244 -3.14 -2.29 -5.39
CA ILE A 244 -3.54 -2.47 -4.00
C ILE A 244 -4.85 -1.76 -3.69
N SER A 245 -5.10 -0.58 -4.28
CA SER A 245 -6.39 0.10 -4.17
C SER A 245 -7.51 -0.77 -4.74
N HIS A 246 -7.33 -1.32 -5.95
CA HIS A 246 -8.30 -2.25 -6.55
C HIS A 246 -8.48 -3.55 -5.75
N MET A 247 -7.41 -4.07 -5.16
CA MET A 247 -7.47 -5.23 -4.27
C MET A 247 -8.29 -4.90 -3.02
N SER A 248 -7.99 -3.78 -2.36
CA SER A 248 -8.69 -3.29 -1.15
C SER A 248 -10.20 -3.20 -1.40
N ASP A 249 -10.58 -2.54 -2.51
CA ASP A 249 -11.99 -2.44 -2.94
C ASP A 249 -12.62 -3.83 -3.08
N SER A 250 -11.96 -4.75 -3.77
CA SER A 250 -12.49 -6.09 -4.02
C SER A 250 -12.65 -6.91 -2.74
N VAL A 251 -11.70 -6.82 -1.82
CA VAL A 251 -11.77 -7.49 -0.51
C VAL A 251 -12.89 -6.87 0.32
N PHE A 252 -13.02 -5.54 0.33
CA PHE A 252 -14.11 -4.86 1.02
C PHE A 252 -15.49 -5.25 0.46
N MET A 253 -15.67 -5.28 -0.86
CA MET A 253 -16.92 -5.73 -1.48
C MET A 253 -17.25 -7.18 -1.09
N SER A 254 -16.25 -8.05 -1.01
CA SER A 254 -16.42 -9.45 -0.58
C SER A 254 -16.81 -9.52 0.90
N LEU A 255 -16.21 -8.70 1.75
CA LEU A 255 -16.54 -8.58 3.17
C LEU A 255 -17.98 -8.09 3.37
N ALA A 256 -18.40 -7.05 2.65
CA ALA A 256 -19.77 -6.54 2.72
C ALA A 256 -20.81 -7.59 2.30
N LYS A 257 -20.52 -8.37 1.25
CA LYS A 257 -21.38 -9.51 0.86
C LYS A 257 -21.43 -10.56 1.95
N LEU A 258 -20.29 -10.91 2.55
CA LEU A 258 -20.22 -11.90 3.61
C LEU A 258 -20.97 -11.48 4.87
N ASP A 259 -20.88 -10.20 5.26
CA ASP A 259 -21.68 -9.61 6.35
C ASP A 259 -23.18 -9.86 6.10
N HIS A 260 -23.64 -9.69 4.86
CA HIS A 260 -25.03 -9.95 4.47
C HIS A 260 -25.38 -11.45 4.41
N VAL A 261 -24.45 -12.33 4.01
CA VAL A 261 -24.69 -13.78 4.11
C VAL A 261 -24.87 -14.19 5.57
N LEU A 262 -24.00 -13.71 6.47
CA LEU A 262 -24.13 -13.93 7.91
C LEU A 262 -25.44 -13.36 8.47
N TRP A 263 -25.83 -12.17 8.02
CA TRP A 263 -27.11 -11.55 8.38
C TRP A 263 -28.30 -12.45 8.02
N LYS A 264 -28.33 -13.01 6.81
CA LYS A 264 -29.36 -13.95 6.36
C LYS A 264 -29.35 -15.26 7.16
N VAL A 265 -28.17 -15.85 7.38
CA VAL A 265 -28.04 -17.07 8.19
C VAL A 265 -28.57 -16.85 9.62
N ASN A 266 -28.23 -15.72 10.24
CA ASN A 266 -28.76 -15.37 11.56
C ASN A 266 -30.27 -15.11 11.54
N THR A 267 -30.81 -14.56 10.45
CA THR A 267 -32.27 -14.41 10.26
C THR A 267 -32.95 -15.78 10.18
N TYR A 268 -32.40 -16.74 9.43
CA TYR A 268 -32.90 -18.12 9.37
C TYR A 268 -32.83 -18.81 10.74
N LEU A 269 -31.71 -18.66 11.46
CA LEU A 269 -31.61 -19.17 12.83
C LEU A 269 -32.67 -18.58 13.76
N SER A 270 -33.05 -17.32 13.55
CA SER A 270 -34.11 -16.68 14.34
C SER A 270 -35.48 -17.33 14.07
N VAL A 271 -35.75 -17.68 12.81
CA VAL A 271 -36.98 -18.39 12.42
C VAL A 271 -37.02 -19.79 13.03
N ASN A 272 -35.92 -20.55 12.93
CA ASN A 272 -35.83 -21.90 13.49
C ASN A 272 -36.01 -21.87 15.02
N LYS A 273 -35.30 -20.97 15.71
CA LYS A 273 -35.40 -20.83 17.19
C LYS A 273 -36.74 -20.24 17.64
N GLY A 274 -37.44 -19.54 16.74
CA GLY A 274 -38.68 -18.85 17.07
C GLY A 274 -38.49 -17.52 17.81
N GLU A 275 -37.25 -17.04 17.91
CA GLU A 275 -36.90 -15.80 18.59
C GLU A 275 -35.70 -15.13 17.89
N PRO A 276 -35.51 -13.80 18.01
CA PRO A 276 -34.36 -13.12 17.42
C PRO A 276 -33.02 -13.69 17.93
N ALA A 277 -32.21 -14.23 17.01
CA ALA A 277 -30.90 -14.83 17.32
C ALA A 277 -29.75 -13.80 17.41
N PHE A 278 -30.03 -12.52 17.15
CA PHE A 278 -29.06 -11.42 17.15
C PHE A 278 -29.77 -10.06 17.31
N GLN A 279 -29.00 -9.04 17.68
CA GLN A 279 -29.52 -7.68 17.81
C GLN A 279 -29.73 -7.03 16.43
N PHE A 280 -30.91 -6.47 16.22
CA PHE A 280 -31.21 -5.70 15.02
C PHE A 280 -30.36 -4.43 14.94
N VAL A 281 -29.86 -4.14 13.73
CA VAL A 281 -29.14 -2.93 13.34
C VAL A 281 -29.72 -2.50 11.99
N ASP A 282 -29.97 -1.20 11.80
CA ASP A 282 -30.46 -0.69 10.53
C ASP A 282 -29.35 -0.62 9.45
N HIS A 283 -29.78 -0.35 8.22
CA HIS A 283 -28.90 -0.28 7.04
C HIS A 283 -27.97 0.95 7.03
N HIS A 284 -28.12 1.92 7.94
CA HIS A 284 -27.16 3.02 8.08
C HIS A 284 -26.04 2.67 9.05
N ASN A 285 -26.37 1.95 10.12
CA ASN A 285 -25.45 1.62 11.20
C ASN A 285 -24.61 0.36 10.95
N CYS A 286 -24.94 -0.43 9.92
CA CYS A 286 -24.13 -1.57 9.50
C CYS A 286 -22.82 -1.13 8.79
N ARG A 287 -21.87 -2.06 8.59
CA ARG A 287 -20.57 -1.76 7.95
C ARG A 287 -20.75 -1.16 6.54
N LEU A 288 -21.63 -1.76 5.73
CA LEU A 288 -21.91 -1.26 4.38
C LEU A 288 -22.60 0.11 4.41
N GLY A 289 -23.48 0.33 5.38
CA GLY A 289 -24.14 1.61 5.63
C GLY A 289 -23.14 2.71 5.93
N LYS A 290 -22.24 2.49 6.90
CA LYS A 290 -21.18 3.46 7.25
C LYS A 290 -20.28 3.77 6.05
N TRP A 291 -19.90 2.75 5.29
CA TRP A 291 -19.14 2.93 4.05
C TRP A 291 -19.90 3.74 2.98
N TYR A 292 -21.22 3.55 2.88
CA TYR A 292 -22.08 4.29 1.95
C TYR A 292 -22.33 5.74 2.40
N TYR A 293 -22.69 6.00 3.66
CA TYR A 293 -23.12 7.35 4.06
C TYR A 293 -21.97 8.28 4.46
N GLU A 294 -20.86 7.72 4.97
CA GLU A 294 -19.82 8.50 5.67
C GLU A 294 -18.39 8.11 5.29
N GLY A 295 -18.16 6.93 4.72
CA GLY A 295 -16.82 6.40 4.47
C GLY A 295 -16.33 6.50 3.03
N GLU A 296 -15.33 5.68 2.71
CA GLU A 296 -14.64 5.60 1.41
C GLU A 296 -15.60 5.41 0.23
N GLY A 297 -16.75 4.74 0.44
CA GLY A 297 -17.78 4.59 -0.57
C GLY A 297 -18.28 5.94 -1.08
N LYS A 298 -18.54 6.87 -0.18
CA LYS A 298 -19.04 8.21 -0.53
C LYS A 298 -17.98 9.05 -1.21
N GLU A 299 -16.75 8.99 -0.69
CA GLU A 299 -15.64 9.79 -1.20
C GLU A 299 -15.23 9.36 -2.60
N PHE A 300 -15.15 8.06 -2.87
CA PHE A 300 -14.57 7.54 -4.10
C PHE A 300 -15.58 6.95 -5.11
N PHE A 301 -16.77 6.52 -4.66
CA PHE A 301 -17.71 5.78 -5.50
C PHE A 301 -19.05 6.49 -5.74
N SER A 302 -19.31 7.63 -5.09
CA SER A 302 -20.56 8.39 -5.24
C SER A 302 -20.89 8.81 -6.68
N GLY A 303 -19.89 8.90 -7.55
CA GLY A 303 -20.08 9.17 -8.99
C GLY A 303 -20.62 7.99 -9.80
N SER A 304 -20.64 6.76 -9.27
CA SER A 304 -21.18 5.59 -9.98
C SER A 304 -22.71 5.55 -9.86
N ARG A 305 -23.39 5.36 -10.99
CA ARG A 305 -24.85 5.10 -10.99
C ARG A 305 -25.24 3.83 -10.20
N HIS A 306 -24.32 2.86 -10.10
CA HIS A 306 -24.58 1.62 -9.37
C HIS A 306 -24.40 1.79 -7.86
N TYR A 307 -23.66 2.83 -7.46
CA TYR A 307 -23.53 3.22 -6.06
C TYR A 307 -24.86 3.73 -5.52
N SER A 308 -25.49 4.71 -6.16
CA SER A 308 -26.84 5.17 -5.74
C SER A 308 -27.91 4.08 -5.83
N ALA A 309 -27.76 3.13 -6.77
CA ALA A 309 -28.67 2.00 -6.91
C ALA A 309 -28.54 0.95 -5.79
N LEU A 310 -27.53 1.05 -4.93
CA LEU A 310 -27.29 0.14 -3.81
C LEU A 310 -28.24 0.38 -2.63
N GLU A 311 -28.60 1.64 -2.40
CA GLU A 311 -29.27 2.09 -1.18
C GLU A 311 -30.63 1.42 -0.95
N HIS A 312 -31.49 1.46 -1.97
CA HIS A 312 -32.82 0.87 -1.87
C HIS A 312 -32.79 -0.64 -1.56
N PRO A 313 -32.16 -1.51 -2.36
CA PRO A 313 -32.13 -2.93 -2.05
C PRO A 313 -31.41 -3.23 -0.71
N HIS A 314 -30.44 -2.42 -0.30
CA HIS A 314 -29.81 -2.54 1.01
C HIS A 314 -30.79 -2.25 2.16
N SER A 315 -31.58 -1.18 2.05
CA SER A 315 -32.62 -0.88 3.05
C SER A 315 -33.66 -2.00 3.16
N VAL A 316 -34.10 -2.56 2.02
CA VAL A 316 -35.11 -3.62 1.96
C VAL A 316 -34.62 -4.93 2.60
N VAL A 317 -33.32 -5.24 2.53
CA VAL A 317 -32.76 -6.40 3.27
C VAL A 317 -32.98 -6.26 4.77
N HIS A 318 -32.65 -5.10 5.34
CA HIS A 318 -32.81 -4.85 6.76
C HIS A 318 -34.29 -4.77 7.16
N GLU A 319 -35.14 -4.14 6.34
CA GLU A 319 -36.60 -4.11 6.57
C GLU A 319 -37.21 -5.52 6.56
N GLY A 320 -36.83 -6.38 5.61
CA GLY A 320 -37.32 -7.76 5.56
C GLY A 320 -36.97 -8.58 6.82
N THR A 321 -35.77 -8.41 7.38
CA THR A 321 -35.42 -9.05 8.67
C THR A 321 -36.23 -8.48 9.83
N LYS A 322 -36.51 -7.17 9.82
CA LYS A 322 -37.37 -6.55 10.84
C LYS A 322 -38.78 -7.12 10.78
N ASP A 323 -39.34 -7.27 9.59
CA ASP A 323 -40.66 -7.88 9.39
C ASP A 323 -40.68 -9.32 9.92
N VAL A 324 -39.61 -10.10 9.68
CA VAL A 324 -39.46 -11.45 10.27
C VAL A 324 -39.49 -11.38 11.79
N PHE A 325 -38.72 -10.46 12.42
CA PHE A 325 -38.70 -10.33 13.87
C PHE A 325 -40.05 -9.92 14.46
N ASP A 326 -40.78 -9.03 13.79
CA ASP A 326 -42.12 -8.60 14.20
C ASP A 326 -43.14 -9.75 14.07
N LEU A 327 -43.04 -10.57 13.01
CA LEU A 327 -43.86 -11.77 12.82
C LEU A 327 -43.58 -12.86 13.87
N LEU A 328 -42.32 -13.02 14.30
CA LEU A 328 -41.95 -13.99 15.34
C LEU A 328 -42.54 -13.65 16.72
N GLN A 329 -42.84 -12.38 17.00
CA GLN A 329 -43.44 -11.94 18.26
C GLN A 329 -44.96 -12.17 18.32
N GLN A 330 -45.61 -12.51 17.20
CA GLN A 330 -47.05 -12.73 17.15
C GLN A 330 -47.45 -14.08 17.76
N SER A 331 -48.59 -14.13 18.45
CA SER A 331 -49.07 -15.35 19.13
C SER A 331 -49.40 -16.51 18.18
N LYS A 332 -49.65 -16.22 16.90
CA LYS A 332 -49.88 -17.21 15.85
C LYS A 332 -48.89 -16.97 14.72
N ARG A 333 -48.08 -17.97 14.39
CA ARG A 333 -47.11 -17.89 13.30
C ARG A 333 -47.82 -17.85 11.94
N ASP A 334 -47.69 -16.73 11.24
CA ASP A 334 -48.10 -16.59 9.84
C ASP A 334 -46.94 -17.05 8.93
N TYR A 335 -46.89 -18.36 8.68
CA TYR A 335 -45.84 -18.96 7.84
C TYR A 335 -45.81 -18.39 6.41
N PRO A 336 -46.94 -18.17 5.71
CA PRO A 336 -46.94 -17.47 4.42
C PRO A 336 -46.30 -16.08 4.46
N ALA A 337 -46.65 -15.25 5.44
CA ALA A 337 -46.06 -13.92 5.59
C ALA A 337 -44.56 -13.98 5.91
N LEU A 338 -44.14 -14.93 6.75
CA LEU A 338 -42.74 -15.14 7.10
C LEU A 338 -41.91 -15.57 5.88
N MET A 339 -42.44 -16.50 5.08
CA MET A 339 -41.80 -16.91 3.81
C MET A 339 -41.68 -15.75 2.82
N GLN A 340 -42.71 -14.90 2.72
CA GLN A 340 -42.67 -13.72 1.87
C GLN A 340 -41.58 -12.74 2.31
N ALA A 341 -41.47 -12.44 3.61
CA ALA A 341 -40.44 -11.56 4.15
C ALA A 341 -39.02 -12.10 3.89
N LEU A 342 -38.81 -13.41 4.09
CA LEU A 342 -37.52 -14.06 3.77
C LEU A 342 -37.19 -14.00 2.27
N GLN A 343 -38.18 -14.19 1.39
CA GLN A 343 -37.97 -14.11 -0.05
C GLN A 343 -37.59 -12.68 -0.49
N ILE A 344 -38.27 -11.66 0.03
CA ILE A 344 -37.95 -10.25 -0.23
C ILE A 344 -36.51 -9.93 0.22
N MET A 345 -36.11 -10.41 1.39
CA MET A 345 -34.74 -10.25 1.92
C MET A 345 -33.70 -10.91 0.98
N GLU A 346 -33.96 -12.14 0.51
CA GLU A 346 -33.05 -12.87 -0.40
C GLU A 346 -32.91 -12.19 -1.78
N GLU A 347 -34.02 -11.78 -2.37
CA GLU A 347 -34.02 -11.08 -3.67
C GLU A 347 -33.30 -9.74 -3.58
N SER A 348 -33.54 -8.98 -2.49
CA SER A 348 -32.91 -7.68 -2.27
C SER A 348 -31.41 -7.83 -1.96
N SER A 349 -31.02 -8.85 -1.19
CA SER A 349 -29.60 -9.17 -0.94
C SER A 349 -28.88 -9.52 -2.24
N SER A 350 -29.54 -10.24 -3.15
CA SER A 350 -28.98 -10.55 -4.48
C SER A 350 -28.75 -9.27 -5.30
N GLN A 351 -29.68 -8.31 -5.24
CA GLN A 351 -29.52 -7.01 -5.88
C GLN A 351 -28.36 -6.19 -5.27
N VAL A 352 -28.19 -6.21 -3.95
CA VAL A 352 -27.03 -5.62 -3.27
C VAL A 352 -25.74 -6.22 -3.84
N PHE A 353 -25.64 -7.55 -3.95
CA PHE A 353 -24.42 -8.22 -4.42
C PHE A 353 -24.09 -7.84 -5.87
N MET A 354 -25.11 -7.78 -6.73
CA MET A 354 -24.97 -7.34 -8.11
C MET A 354 -24.49 -5.89 -8.21
N ASN A 355 -25.02 -4.99 -7.38
CA ASN A 355 -24.59 -3.59 -7.36
C ASN A 355 -23.14 -3.46 -6.87
N LEU A 356 -22.74 -4.17 -5.81
CA LEU A 356 -21.34 -4.19 -5.35
C LEU A 356 -20.37 -4.68 -6.44
N ASP A 357 -20.74 -5.71 -7.20
CA ASP A 357 -19.93 -6.18 -8.33
C ASP A 357 -19.83 -5.16 -9.47
N ARG A 358 -20.91 -4.41 -9.72
CA ARG A 358 -20.93 -3.36 -10.75
C ARG A 358 -20.15 -2.12 -10.33
N ILE A 359 -20.27 -1.70 -9.06
CA ILE A 359 -19.48 -0.61 -8.46
C ILE A 359 -17.98 -0.92 -8.62
N ARG A 360 -17.57 -2.14 -8.27
CA ARG A 360 -16.18 -2.60 -8.47
C ARG A 360 -15.72 -2.49 -9.93
N LYS A 361 -16.56 -2.91 -10.89
CA LYS A 361 -16.23 -2.83 -12.32
C LYS A 361 -16.20 -1.39 -12.85
N ASP A 362 -17.01 -0.50 -12.31
CA ASP A 362 -16.99 0.92 -12.69
C ASP A 362 -15.70 1.58 -12.23
N ASN A 363 -15.22 1.27 -11.02
CA ASN A 363 -13.99 1.83 -10.47
C ASN A 363 -12.72 1.29 -11.15
N GLN A 364 -12.79 0.12 -11.78
CA GLN A 364 -11.69 -0.47 -12.56
C GLN A 364 -11.54 0.12 -13.97
N LYS A 365 -12.50 0.93 -14.44
CA LYS A 365 -12.36 1.62 -15.73
C LYS A 365 -11.50 2.87 -15.52
N PRO A 366 -10.51 3.14 -16.40
CA PRO A 366 -9.78 4.39 -16.33
C PRO A 366 -10.79 5.54 -16.40
N GLN A 367 -10.79 6.39 -15.37
CA GLN A 367 -11.60 7.61 -15.39
C GLN A 367 -11.22 8.36 -16.65
N LYS A 368 -12.16 8.48 -17.59
CA LYS A 368 -12.00 9.33 -18.76
C LYS A 368 -11.89 10.76 -18.21
N LYS A 369 -10.67 11.30 -18.24
CA LYS A 369 -10.38 12.71 -17.96
C LYS A 369 -11.21 13.62 -18.85
#